data_AF-A0A9E0FJI6-F1
#
_entry.id   AF-A0A9E0FJI6-F1
#
_cell.length_a   1.000
_cell.length_b   1.000
_cell.length_c   1.000
_cell.angle_alpha   90.00
_cell.angle_beta   90.00
_cell.angle_gamma   90.00
#
_symmetry.space_group_name_H-M   'P 1'
#
loop_
_entity.id
_entity.type
_entity.pdbx_description
1 polymer ?
#
loop_
_entity_poly.entity_id
_entity_poly.type
_entity_poly.pdbx_seq_one_letter_code
_entity_poly.pdbx_strand_id
1 'polypeptide(L)'
;MASILELKRKIESLDIIQVSVDAITKTDAIAADLQVKQQLNGVDAKGQRMPNYSPISVELYGKPDGPIILKDTGSFQRKITVKALGDKIVFSSSDDKTQMLEERYGKKGFSILGLNSDTKKEWKEDLQPNLIDIVKKKTGL
;
A
#
# COMPACT_ATOMS: atom_id res chain seq x y z
N MET A 1 -3.28 -34.92 20.87
CA MET A 1 -2.94 -34.71 19.44
C MET A 1 -4.26 -34.47 18.72
N ALA A 2 -4.38 -33.38 17.96
CA ALA A 2 -5.57 -33.20 17.12
C ALA A 2 -5.56 -34.31 16.07
N SER A 3 -6.68 -35.02 15.90
CA SER A 3 -6.81 -35.98 14.81
C SER A 3 -6.73 -35.24 13.47
N ILE A 4 -6.31 -35.92 12.40
CA ILE A 4 -6.28 -35.34 11.04
C ILE A 4 -7.66 -34.75 10.67
N LEU A 5 -8.74 -35.36 11.17
CA LEU A 5 -10.11 -34.90 10.98
C LEU A 5 -10.40 -33.57 11.68
N GLU A 6 -9.85 -33.35 12.88
CA GLU A 6 -9.99 -32.09 13.61
C GLU A 6 -9.19 -30.96 12.96
N LEU A 7 -7.98 -31.24 12.45
CA LEU A 7 -7.18 -30.28 11.68
C LEU A 7 -7.95 -29.81 10.44
N LYS A 8 -8.54 -30.74 9.69
CA LYS A 8 -9.35 -30.44 8.51
C LYS A 8 -10.53 -29.51 8.86
N ARG A 9 -11.30 -29.83 9.90
CA ARG A 9 -12.45 -29.00 10.35
C ARG A 9 -12.02 -27.59 10.77
N LYS A 10 -10.88 -27.46 11.45
CA LYS A 10 -10.33 -26.15 11.86
C LYS A 10 -9.92 -25.29 10.67
N ILE A 11 -9.38 -25.88 9.62
CA ILE A 11 -9.02 -25.17 8.39
C ILE A 11 -10.28 -24.81 7.58
N GLU A 12 -11.23 -25.73 7.44
CA GLU A 12 -12.47 -25.51 6.67
C GLU A 12 -13.40 -24.45 7.29
N SER A 13 -13.33 -24.26 8.61
CA SER A 13 -14.10 -23.22 9.31
C SER A 13 -13.48 -21.83 9.24
N LEU A 14 -12.31 -21.68 8.63
CA LEU A 14 -11.61 -20.40 8.57
C LEU A 14 -12.19 -19.51 7.46
N ASP A 15 -12.72 -18.36 7.87
CA ASP A 15 -13.09 -17.30 6.94
C ASP A 15 -11.81 -16.58 6.46
N ILE A 16 -11.30 -17.02 5.31
CA ILE A 16 -10.06 -16.50 4.70
C ILE A 16 -10.18 -15.01 4.38
N ILE A 17 -11.36 -14.54 3.99
CA ILE A 17 -11.59 -13.14 3.65
C ILE A 17 -11.45 -12.31 4.93
N GLN A 18 -12.17 -12.67 5.98
CA GLN A 18 -12.09 -11.94 7.24
C GLN A 18 -10.68 -11.97 7.82
N VAL A 19 -10.00 -13.11 7.78
CA VAL A 19 -8.61 -13.23 8.25
C VAL A 19 -7.65 -12.32 7.46
N SER A 20 -7.85 -12.22 6.14
CA SER A 20 -7.06 -11.33 5.30
C SER A 20 -7.32 -9.86 5.61
N VAL A 21 -8.60 -9.48 5.75
CA VAL A 21 -9.03 -8.14 6.15
C VAL A 21 -8.43 -7.75 7.51
N ASP A 22 -8.50 -8.65 8.50
CA ASP A 22 -7.94 -8.44 9.84
C ASP A 22 -6.43 -8.20 9.78
N ALA A 23 -5.70 -9.00 8.99
CA ALA A 23 -4.24 -8.89 8.85
C ALA A 23 -3.81 -7.59 8.14
N ILE A 24 -4.52 -7.21 7.09
CA ILE A 24 -4.26 -5.97 6.34
C ILE A 24 -4.60 -4.76 7.21
N THR A 25 -5.71 -4.79 7.94
CA THR A 25 -6.11 -3.68 8.83
C THR A 25 -5.09 -3.46 9.95
N LYS A 26 -4.43 -4.51 10.44
CA LYS A 26 -3.35 -4.36 11.42
C LYS A 26 -2.06 -3.77 10.85
N THR A 27 -1.88 -3.78 9.54
CA THR A 27 -0.63 -3.40 8.86
C THR A 27 -0.85 -2.32 7.80
N ASP A 28 -2.01 -1.66 7.80
CA ASP A 28 -2.42 -0.67 6.81
C ASP A 28 -1.60 0.63 6.92
N ALA A 29 -1.29 1.07 8.14
CA ALA A 29 -0.42 2.20 8.42
C ALA A 29 0.99 1.96 7.87
N ILE A 30 1.53 0.75 8.07
CA ILE A 30 2.84 0.35 7.52
C ILE A 30 2.80 0.39 5.99
N ALA A 31 1.74 -0.15 5.39
CA ALA A 31 1.56 -0.09 3.93
C ALA A 31 1.46 1.36 3.41
N ALA A 32 0.78 2.24 4.13
CA ALA A 32 0.70 3.67 3.81
C ALA A 32 2.07 4.35 3.90
N ASP A 33 2.86 4.04 4.93
CA ASP A 33 4.21 4.58 5.11
C ASP A 33 5.16 4.09 4.01
N LEU A 34 5.07 2.81 3.63
CA LEU A 34 5.84 2.26 2.50
C LEU A 34 5.44 2.88 1.17
N GLN A 35 4.15 3.16 0.98
CA GLN A 35 3.65 3.90 -0.16
C GLN A 35 4.26 5.30 -0.24
N VAL A 36 4.30 6.01 0.89
CA VAL A 36 4.92 7.33 0.99
C VAL A 36 6.42 7.23 0.69
N LYS A 37 7.15 6.31 1.34
CA LYS A 37 8.59 6.10 1.14
C LYS A 37 8.93 5.88 -0.33
N GLN A 38 8.20 4.99 -1.01
CA GLN A 38 8.36 4.75 -2.45
C GLN A 38 8.15 6.01 -3.28
N GLN A 39 7.07 6.74 -3.00
CA GLN A 39 6.74 7.97 -3.72
C GLN A 39 7.81 9.06 -3.51
N LEU A 40 8.38 9.16 -2.31
CA LEU A 40 9.47 10.10 -2.01
C LEU A 40 10.79 9.75 -2.68
N ASN A 41 10.95 8.49 -3.11
CA ASN A 41 12.06 8.08 -3.98
C ASN A 41 11.76 8.34 -5.47
N GLY A 42 10.60 8.92 -5.79
CA GLY A 42 10.20 9.25 -7.16
C GLY A 42 9.87 8.02 -7.99
N VAL A 43 9.35 6.96 -7.36
CA VAL A 43 8.95 5.71 -8.01
C VAL A 43 7.46 5.48 -7.83
N ASP A 44 6.80 5.02 -8.89
CA ASP A 44 5.36 4.73 -8.89
C ASP A 44 5.06 3.28 -8.45
N ALA A 45 3.77 2.94 -8.35
CA ALA A 45 3.29 1.60 -7.95
C ALA A 45 3.66 0.48 -8.92
N LYS A 46 4.08 0.82 -10.15
CA LYS A 46 4.57 -0.12 -11.15
C LYS A 46 6.09 -0.30 -11.08
N GLY A 47 6.77 0.41 -10.17
CA GLY A 47 8.23 0.42 -10.07
C GLY A 47 8.89 1.35 -11.10
N GLN A 48 8.10 2.19 -11.79
CA GLN A 48 8.62 3.11 -12.79
C GLN A 48 9.09 4.41 -12.12
N ARG A 49 10.25 4.91 -12.56
CA ARG A 49 10.72 6.23 -12.14
C ARG A 49 9.80 7.30 -12.72
N MET A 50 9.28 8.16 -11.85
CA MET A 50 8.46 9.30 -12.23
C MET A 50 9.25 10.26 -13.12
N PRO A 51 8.58 10.99 -14.04
CA PRO A 51 9.23 12.02 -14.82
C PRO A 51 9.82 13.10 -13.90
N ASN A 52 10.85 13.79 -14.36
CA ASN A 52 11.43 14.89 -13.60
C ASN A 52 10.48 16.09 -13.52
N TYR A 53 10.63 16.90 -12.48
CA TYR A 53 10.07 18.24 -12.48
C TYR A 53 10.62 19.04 -13.67
N SER A 54 9.79 19.93 -14.23
CA SER A 54 10.25 20.82 -15.30
C SER A 54 11.26 21.83 -14.76
N PRO A 55 12.19 22.38 -15.58
CA PRO A 55 13.11 23.42 -15.15
C PRO A 55 12.39 24.60 -14.48
N ILE A 56 11.27 25.04 -15.06
CA ILE A 56 10.43 26.12 -14.50
C ILE A 56 9.91 25.74 -13.11
N SER A 57 9.53 24.48 -12.89
CA SER A 57 9.08 23.99 -11.57
C SER A 57 10.20 24.07 -10.53
N VAL A 58 11.43 23.76 -10.92
CA VAL A 58 12.60 23.83 -10.04
C VAL A 58 12.95 25.29 -9.74
N GLU A 59 13.13 26.11 -10.78
CA GLU A 59 13.60 27.50 -10.66
C GLU A 59 12.59 28.43 -9.99
N LEU A 60 11.31 28.35 -10.37
CA LEU A 60 10.29 29.31 -9.93
C LEU A 60 9.51 28.84 -8.70
N TYR A 61 9.31 27.52 -8.56
CA TYR A 61 8.48 26.94 -7.50
C TYR A 61 9.27 26.15 -6.46
N GLY A 62 10.61 26.18 -6.54
CA GLY A 62 11.50 25.55 -5.55
C GLY A 62 11.32 24.03 -5.45
N LYS A 63 10.90 23.36 -6.54
CA LYS A 63 10.83 21.90 -6.55
C LYS A 63 12.23 21.30 -6.48
N PRO A 64 12.41 20.15 -5.83
CA PRO A 64 13.69 19.46 -5.86
C PRO A 64 14.05 19.08 -7.30
N ASP A 65 15.33 19.11 -7.62
CA ASP A 65 15.80 18.52 -8.87
C ASP A 65 15.53 17.01 -8.87
N GLY A 66 15.18 16.47 -10.04
CA GLY A 66 14.86 15.06 -10.21
C GLY A 66 13.36 14.72 -10.25
N PRO A 67 13.00 13.47 -9.88
CA PRO A 67 11.69 12.91 -10.18
C PRO A 67 10.58 13.57 -9.37
N ILE A 68 9.36 13.58 -9.91
CA ILE A 68 8.19 14.07 -9.21
C ILE A 68 7.87 13.16 -8.02
N ILE A 69 7.98 13.71 -6.82
CA ILE A 69 7.69 13.03 -5.54
C ILE A 69 6.35 13.43 -4.90
N LEU A 70 5.61 14.35 -5.53
CA LEU A 70 4.32 14.88 -5.05
C LEU A 70 4.34 15.45 -3.62
N LYS A 71 5.52 15.86 -3.14
CA LYS A 71 5.73 16.41 -1.80
C LYS A 71 5.94 17.92 -1.87
N ASP A 72 4.83 18.63 -1.67
CA ASP A 72 4.85 20.08 -1.50
C ASP A 72 4.91 20.41 0.00
N THR A 73 3.77 20.28 0.69
CA THR A 73 3.67 20.45 2.15
C THR A 73 3.58 19.12 2.90
N GLY A 74 3.60 18.00 2.17
CA GLY A 74 3.29 16.67 2.71
C GLY A 74 1.80 16.38 2.92
N SER A 75 0.88 17.30 2.57
CA SER A 75 -0.58 17.10 2.78
C SER A 75 -1.10 15.84 2.10
N PHE A 76 -0.68 15.61 0.86
CA PHE A 76 -1.09 14.45 0.08
C PHE A 76 -0.65 13.15 0.77
N GLN A 77 0.61 13.08 1.21
CA GLN A 77 1.20 11.91 1.87
C GLN A 77 0.51 11.59 3.20
N ARG A 78 0.23 12.61 4.03
CA ARG A 78 -0.43 12.43 5.33
C ARG A 78 -1.86 11.90 5.22
N LYS A 79 -2.47 12.04 4.05
CA LYS A 79 -3.85 11.62 3.79
C LYS A 79 -3.95 10.26 3.08
N ILE A 80 -2.82 9.62 2.79
CA ILE A 80 -2.78 8.28 2.20
C ILE A 80 -3.33 7.28 3.20
N THR A 81 -4.21 6.40 2.72
CA THR A 81 -4.81 5.33 3.51
C THR A 81 -4.80 4.04 2.71
N VAL A 82 -4.75 2.91 3.42
CA VAL A 82 -4.83 1.57 2.85
C VAL A 82 -6.00 0.86 3.51
N LYS A 83 -6.83 0.18 2.72
CA LYS A 83 -7.98 -0.56 3.24
C LYS A 83 -8.11 -1.90 2.53
N ALA A 84 -8.49 -2.92 3.28
CA ALA A 84 -8.99 -4.17 2.70
C ALA A 84 -10.49 -4.03 2.43
N LEU A 85 -10.92 -4.32 1.21
CA LEU A 85 -12.31 -4.34 0.79
C LEU A 85 -12.59 -5.70 0.13
N GLY A 86 -13.07 -6.65 0.93
CA GLY A 86 -13.30 -8.02 0.49
C GLY A 86 -12.00 -8.69 0.05
N ASP A 87 -11.89 -8.98 -1.24
CA ASP A 87 -10.74 -9.61 -1.89
C ASP A 87 -9.68 -8.61 -2.39
N LYS A 88 -9.89 -7.30 -2.19
CA LYS A 88 -9.03 -6.24 -2.72
C LYS A 88 -8.36 -5.42 -1.64
N ILE A 89 -7.16 -4.96 -1.96
CA ILE A 89 -6.41 -3.98 -1.18
C ILE A 89 -6.46 -2.67 -1.94
N VAL A 90 -7.02 -1.64 -1.33
CA VAL A 90 -7.20 -0.32 -1.95
C VAL A 90 -6.28 0.68 -1.28
N PHE A 91 -5.41 1.28 -2.09
CA PHE A 91 -4.60 2.44 -1.72
C PHE A 91 -5.32 3.68 -2.21
N SER A 92 -5.56 4.64 -1.33
CA SER A 92 -6.25 5.88 -1.66
C SER A 92 -5.70 7.05 -0.85
N SER A 93 -6.16 8.26 -1.13
CA SER A 93 -5.88 9.43 -0.30
C SER A 93 -7.14 10.29 -0.13
N SER A 94 -7.33 10.84 1.06
CA SER A 94 -8.43 11.78 1.36
C SER A 94 -8.10 13.22 0.96
N ASP A 95 -7.02 13.45 0.21
CA ASP A 95 -6.66 14.76 -0.32
C ASP A 95 -7.51 15.10 -1.55
N ASP A 96 -8.02 16.33 -1.64
CA ASP A 96 -8.91 16.76 -2.73
C ASP A 96 -8.26 16.66 -4.11
N LYS A 97 -6.92 16.63 -4.16
CA LYS A 97 -6.15 16.50 -5.40
C LYS A 97 -6.03 15.06 -5.90
N THR A 98 -6.45 14.07 -5.12
CA THR A 98 -6.20 12.65 -5.42
C THR A 98 -6.69 12.26 -6.81
N GLN A 99 -7.97 12.51 -7.11
CA GLN A 99 -8.55 12.20 -8.41
C GLN A 99 -7.80 12.90 -9.56
N MET A 100 -7.50 14.20 -9.42
CA MET A 100 -6.76 14.96 -10.42
C MET A 100 -5.36 14.37 -10.68
N LEU A 101 -4.66 13.96 -9.62
CA LEU A 101 -3.32 13.38 -9.73
C LEU A 101 -3.38 12.00 -10.39
N GLU A 102 -4.30 11.13 -9.96
CA GLU A 102 -4.49 9.80 -10.56
C GLU A 102 -4.83 9.90 -12.04
N GLU A 103 -5.73 10.80 -12.44
CA GLU A 103 -6.06 11.02 -13.85
C GLU A 103 -4.86 11.55 -14.64
N ARG A 104 -4.15 12.56 -14.12
CA ARG A 104 -3.01 13.20 -14.79
C ARG A 104 -1.87 12.21 -15.04
N TYR A 105 -1.53 11.40 -14.04
CA TYR A 105 -0.42 10.45 -14.12
C TYR A 105 -0.84 9.12 -14.74
N GLY A 106 -2.08 8.69 -14.52
CA GLY A 106 -2.68 7.51 -15.16
C GLY A 106 -2.73 7.63 -16.68
N LYS A 107 -3.11 8.81 -17.22
CA LYS A 107 -3.05 9.09 -18.67
C LYS A 107 -1.64 8.97 -19.25
N LYS A 108 -0.61 9.11 -18.41
CA LYS A 108 0.81 8.97 -18.79
C LYS A 108 1.36 7.57 -18.51
N GLY A 109 0.52 6.63 -18.09
CA GLY A 109 0.90 5.25 -17.81
C GLY A 109 1.42 4.99 -16.40
N PHE A 110 1.49 5.99 -15.52
CA PHE A 110 1.97 5.86 -14.15
C PHE A 110 0.83 5.54 -13.17
N SER A 111 1.16 4.88 -12.06
CA SER A 111 0.23 4.60 -10.96
C SER A 111 0.78 5.19 -9.67
N ILE A 112 0.23 6.33 -9.22
CA ILE A 112 0.76 7.08 -8.08
C ILE A 112 0.36 6.50 -6.71
N LEU A 113 -0.63 5.60 -6.69
CA LEU A 113 -1.12 4.90 -5.51
C LEU A 113 -0.90 3.39 -5.68
N GLY A 114 -0.39 2.76 -4.63
CA GLY A 114 -0.10 1.32 -4.57
C GLY A 114 1.39 0.98 -4.45
N LEU A 115 1.66 -0.18 -3.87
CA LEU A 115 3.03 -0.67 -3.68
C LEU A 115 3.56 -1.36 -4.95
N ASN A 116 4.81 -1.05 -5.31
CA ASN A 116 5.58 -1.79 -6.29
C ASN A 116 6.07 -3.14 -5.72
N SER A 117 6.80 -3.93 -6.51
CA SER A 117 7.23 -5.27 -6.10
C SER A 117 8.13 -5.28 -4.86
N ASP A 118 9.01 -4.29 -4.73
CA ASP A 118 9.99 -4.23 -3.64
C ASP A 118 9.31 -3.83 -2.33
N THR A 119 8.48 -2.78 -2.37
CA THR A 119 7.74 -2.34 -1.18
C THR A 119 6.63 -3.30 -0.79
N LYS A 120 6.06 -4.06 -1.74
CA LYS A 120 5.19 -5.21 -1.42
C LYS A 120 5.95 -6.30 -0.68
N LYS A 121 7.22 -6.54 -1.02
CA LYS A 121 8.05 -7.52 -0.31
C LYS A 121 8.36 -7.03 1.10
N GLU A 122 8.72 -5.76 1.26
CA GLU A 122 8.91 -5.13 2.58
C GLU A 122 7.64 -5.25 3.43
N TRP A 123 6.47 -4.90 2.88
CA TRP A 123 5.20 -5.03 3.62
C TRP A 123 4.85 -6.46 4.02
N LYS A 124 5.23 -7.46 3.21
CA LYS A 124 4.98 -8.88 3.53
C LYS A 124 5.67 -9.32 4.81
N GLU A 125 6.81 -8.72 5.15
CA GLU A 125 7.56 -9.04 6.37
C GLU A 125 6.74 -8.71 7.63
N ASP A 126 5.87 -7.69 7.57
CA ASP A 126 4.93 -7.35 8.65
C ASP A 126 3.57 -8.04 8.52
N LEU A 127 3.07 -8.19 7.28
CA LEU A 127 1.76 -8.78 7.01
C LEU A 127 1.71 -10.27 7.35
N GLN A 128 2.74 -11.04 6.99
CA GLN A 128 2.75 -12.50 7.19
C GLN A 128 2.69 -12.91 8.66
N PRO A 129 3.49 -12.34 9.58
CA PRO A 129 3.37 -12.66 11.01
C PRO A 129 1.97 -12.37 11.57
N ASN A 130 1.37 -11.23 11.17
CA ASN A 130 0.02 -10.88 11.59
C ASN A 130 -1.03 -11.87 11.07
N LEU A 131 -0.91 -12.28 9.81
CA LEU A 131 -1.76 -13.31 9.22
C LEU A 131 -1.66 -14.64 9.98
N ILE A 132 -0.43 -15.09 10.26
CA ILE A 132 -0.17 -16.33 11.00
C ILE A 132 -0.76 -16.24 12.42
N ASP A 133 -0.53 -15.14 13.13
CA ASP A 133 -1.08 -14.92 14.48
C ASP A 133 -2.62 -15.01 14.49
N ILE A 134 -3.29 -14.40 13.50
CA ILE A 134 -4.74 -14.44 13.39
C ILE A 134 -5.22 -15.87 13.09
N VAL A 135 -4.56 -16.58 12.16
CA VAL A 135 -4.90 -17.98 11.84
C VAL A 135 -4.75 -18.86 13.07
N LYS A 136 -3.63 -18.76 13.81
CA LYS A 136 -3.40 -19.51 15.05
C LYS A 136 -4.47 -19.22 16.09
N LYS A 137 -4.85 -17.95 16.28
CA LYS A 137 -5.91 -17.54 17.21
C LYS A 137 -7.29 -18.08 16.83
N LYS A 138 -7.65 -18.08 15.54
CA LYS A 138 -8.97 -18.57 15.09
C LYS A 138 -9.06 -20.10 15.06
N THR A 139 -7.95 -20.79 14.77
CA THR A 139 -7.93 -22.26 14.63
C THR A 139 -7.46 -23.00 15.89
N GLY A 140 -6.77 -22.31 16.80
CA GLY A 140 -6.08 -22.93 17.94
C GLY A 140 -5.01 -23.92 17.49
N LEU A 141 -4.30 -23.60 16.40
CA LEU A 141 -3.15 -24.32 15.84
C LEU A 141 -1.84 -23.65 16.22
#